data_AF-A0A3S5DLA6-F1
#
_entry.id   AF-A0A3S5DLA6-F1
#
_cell.length_a   1.000
_cell.length_b   1.000
_cell.length_c   1.000
_cell.angle_alpha   90.00
_cell.angle_beta   90.00
_cell.angle_gamma   90.00
#
_symmetry.space_group_name_H-M   'P 1'
#
loop_
_entity.id
_entity.type
_entity.pdbx_description
1 polymer ?
#
loop_
_entity_poly.entity_id
_entity_poly.type
_entity_poly.pdbx_seq_one_letter_code
_entity_poly.pdbx_strand_id
1 'polypeptide(L)'
;MVILVLVLLSVISALTYGPLAAMMVELFPTRIRYTSMSLPYHLGNGWIGGLMPTVAFSLVVYTGDILYGLWYPIVVYAVSLAVSLLFLKETFRNDIHRH
;
A
#
# COMPACT_ATOMS: atom_id res chain seq x y z
N MET A 1 25.94 -2.97 11.06
CA MET A 1 25.38 -3.47 9.78
C MET A 1 23.85 -3.52 9.80
N VAL A 2 23.21 -4.23 10.75
CA VAL A 2 21.73 -4.34 10.83
C VAL A 2 21.02 -2.99 10.97
N ILE A 3 21.50 -2.10 11.84
CA ILE A 3 20.91 -0.75 12.03
C ILE A 3 20.91 0.04 10.72
N LEU A 4 21.99 -0.04 9.94
CA LEU A 4 22.09 0.65 8.65
C LEU A 4 21.03 0.13 7.66
N VAL A 5 20.82 -1.19 7.60
CA VAL A 5 19.80 -1.81 6.76
C VAL A 5 18.39 -1.39 7.18
N LEU A 6 18.10 -1.40 8.50
CA LEU A 6 16.81 -0.96 9.00
C LEU A 6 16.56 0.53 8.70
N VAL A 7 17.56 1.39 8.89
CA VAL A 7 17.46 2.81 8.54
C VAL A 7 17.17 2.99 7.06
N LEU A 8 17.87 2.26 6.19
CA LEU A 8 17.62 2.32 4.75
C LEU A 8 16.18 1.89 4.40
N LEU A 9 15.72 0.77 4.97
CA LEU A 9 14.34 0.30 4.77
C LEU A 9 13.30 1.29 5.30
N SER A 10 13.55 1.92 6.45
CA SER A 10 12.68 2.95 7.02
C SER A 10 12.62 4.20 6.14
N VAL A 11 13.75 4.63 5.56
CA VAL A 11 13.78 5.76 4.62
C VAL A 11 12.98 5.43 3.36
N ILE A 12 13.19 4.25 2.78
CA ILE A 12 12.43 3.80 1.59
C ILE A 12 10.93 3.75 1.91
N SER A 13 10.56 3.23 3.09
CA SER A 13 9.18 3.21 3.56
C SER A 13 8.60 4.62 3.72
N ALA A 14 9.35 5.55 4.33
CA ALA A 14 8.89 6.93 4.52
C ALA A 14 8.61 7.62 3.18
N LEU A 15 9.43 7.37 2.15
CA LEU A 15 9.25 7.93 0.81
C LEU A 15 7.99 7.44 0.10
N THR A 16 7.47 6.26 0.45
CA THR A 16 6.22 5.74 -0.13
C THR A 16 5.00 6.14 0.69
N TYR A 17 5.10 6.15 2.02
CA TYR A 17 3.99 6.54 2.90
C TYR A 17 3.66 8.04 2.83
N GLY A 18 4.65 8.91 2.59
CA GLY A 18 4.43 10.36 2.44
C GLY A 18 3.46 10.72 1.31
N PRO A 19 3.75 10.33 0.05
CA PRO A 19 2.85 10.54 -1.08
C PRO A 19 1.48 9.88 -0.90
N LEU A 20 1.42 8.68 -0.32
CA LEU A 20 0.16 7.98 -0.06
C LEU A 20 -0.77 8.81 0.84
N ALA A 21 -0.23 9.38 1.92
CA ALA A 21 -1.00 10.23 2.82
C ALA A 21 -1.52 11.49 2.12
N ALA A 22 -0.69 12.16 1.31
CA ALA A 22 -1.09 13.34 0.54
C ALA A 22 -2.20 13.02 -0.48
N MET A 23 -2.03 11.95 -1.26
CA MET A 23 -3.04 11.51 -2.24
C MET A 23 -4.39 11.21 -1.58
N MET A 24 -4.39 10.54 -0.43
CA MET A 24 -5.63 10.24 0.31
C MET A 24 -6.32 11.51 0.82
N VAL A 25 -5.58 12.54 1.22
CA VAL A 25 -6.14 13.85 1.61
C VAL A 25 -6.83 14.51 0.42
N GLU A 26 -6.24 14.43 -0.77
CA GLU A 26 -6.70 15.10 -1.99
C GLU A 26 -7.89 14.39 -2.65
N LEU A 27 -7.98 13.06 -2.54
CA LEU A 27 -9.06 12.25 -3.11
C LEU A 27 -10.40 12.39 -2.37
N PHE A 28 -10.39 12.73 -1.08
CA PHE A 28 -11.59 12.77 -0.25
C PHE A 28 -11.96 14.20 0.22
N PRO A 29 -13.26 14.56 0.21
CA PRO A 29 -13.74 15.81 0.77
C PRO A 29 -13.36 15.98 2.24
N THR A 30 -13.01 17.20 2.65
CA THR A 30 -12.56 17.55 4.01
C THR A 30 -13.48 17.02 5.12
N ARG A 31 -14.81 17.04 4.91
CA ARG A 31 -15.81 16.61 5.90
C ARG A 31 -15.82 15.11 6.23
N ILE A 32 -15.40 14.24 5.30
CA ILE A 32 -15.40 12.77 5.49
C ILE A 32 -14.00 12.16 5.50
N ARG A 33 -12.96 12.97 5.29
CA ARG A 33 -11.58 12.53 5.07
C ARG A 33 -11.08 11.54 6.13
N TYR A 34 -11.31 11.81 7.41
CA TYR A 34 -10.87 10.92 8.50
C TYR A 34 -11.51 9.52 8.44
N THR A 35 -12.83 9.46 8.21
CA THR A 35 -13.57 8.20 8.09
C THR A 35 -13.22 7.46 6.80
N SER A 36 -13.05 8.20 5.70
CA SER A 36 -12.69 7.62 4.40
C SER A 36 -11.25 7.13 4.35
N MET A 37 -10.33 7.72 5.10
CA MET A 37 -8.93 7.26 5.19
C MET A 37 -8.80 5.94 5.95
N SER A 38 -9.56 5.73 7.02
CA SER A 38 -9.45 4.51 7.82
C SER A 38 -9.82 3.25 7.04
N LEU A 39 -10.72 3.38 6.06
CA LEU A 39 -11.24 2.25 5.27
C LEU A 39 -10.15 1.56 4.41
N PRO A 40 -9.40 2.25 3.54
CA PRO A 40 -8.27 1.64 2.83
C PRO A 40 -7.14 1.21 3.78
N TYR A 41 -6.89 1.95 4.89
CA TYR A 41 -5.89 1.55 5.87
C TYR A 41 -6.24 0.22 6.55
N HIS A 42 -7.48 0.03 7.01
CA HIS A 42 -7.87 -1.19 7.71
C HIS A 42 -8.17 -2.34 6.76
N LEU A 43 -8.83 -2.08 5.63
CA LEU A 43 -9.18 -3.13 4.69
C LEU A 43 -7.94 -3.61 3.94
N GLY A 44 -7.14 -2.68 3.40
CA GLY A 44 -5.91 -3.01 2.67
C GLY A 44 -4.87 -3.66 3.59
N ASN A 45 -4.49 -3.00 4.69
CA ASN A 45 -3.47 -3.55 5.57
C ASN A 45 -3.96 -4.78 6.34
N GLY A 46 -5.24 -4.81 6.73
CA GLY A 46 -5.81 -5.92 7.49
C GLY A 46 -5.94 -7.18 6.66
N TRP A 47 -6.60 -7.11 5.50
CA TRP A 47 -6.83 -8.31 4.69
C TRP A 47 -5.62 -8.68 3.85
N ILE A 48 -5.07 -7.74 3.08
CA ILE A 48 -3.98 -8.04 2.16
C ILE A 48 -2.65 -8.19 2.93
N GLY A 49 -2.37 -7.25 3.82
CA GLY A 49 -1.18 -7.33 4.68
C GLY A 49 -1.25 -8.49 5.67
N GLY A 50 -2.40 -8.67 6.33
CA GLY A 50 -2.57 -9.71 7.35
C GLY A 50 -2.57 -11.14 6.81
N LEU A 51 -3.03 -11.36 5.58
CA LEU A 51 -2.98 -12.68 4.94
C LEU A 51 -1.61 -13.01 4.33
N MET A 52 -0.74 -12.02 4.15
CA MET A 52 0.57 -12.20 3.54
C MET A 52 1.39 -13.34 4.17
N PRO A 53 1.57 -13.44 5.50
CA PRO A 53 2.38 -14.52 6.07
C PRO A 53 1.78 -15.89 5.77
N THR A 54 0.46 -16.06 5.95
CA THR A 54 -0.24 -17.33 5.72
C THR A 54 -0.12 -17.78 4.27
N VAL A 55 -0.32 -16.87 3.31
CA VAL A 55 -0.22 -17.19 1.88
C VAL A 55 1.24 -17.38 1.45
N ALA A 56 2.16 -16.55 1.93
CA ALA A 56 3.57 -16.70 1.60
C ALA A 56 4.12 -18.04 2.11
N PHE A 57 3.81 -18.44 3.34
CA PHE A 57 4.24 -19.73 3.87
C PHE A 57 3.58 -20.91 3.15
N SER A 58 2.29 -20.83 2.81
CA SER A 58 1.63 -21.91 2.08
C SER A 58 2.22 -22.09 0.68
N LEU A 59 2.58 -20.99 0.00
CA LEU A 59 3.26 -20.99 -1.30
C LEU A 59 4.66 -21.61 -1.23
N VAL A 60 5.42 -21.31 -0.17
CA VAL A 60 6.73 -21.94 0.08
C VAL A 60 6.58 -23.43 0.33
N VAL A 61 5.61 -23.86 1.15
CA VAL A 61 5.36 -25.29 1.42
C VAL A 61 4.93 -26.03 0.17
N TYR A 62 4.09 -25.41 -0.66
CA TYR A 62 3.60 -25.99 -1.90
C TYR A 62 4.71 -26.22 -2.94
N THR A 63 5.66 -25.28 -3.06
CA THR A 63 6.73 -25.34 -4.08
C THR A 63 8.03 -25.94 -3.58
N GLY A 64 8.27 -25.91 -2.26
CA GLY A 64 9.56 -26.23 -1.65
C GLY A 64 10.61 -25.11 -1.77
N ASP A 65 10.32 -24.01 -2.46
CA ASP A 65 11.22 -22.87 -2.62
C ASP A 65 10.88 -21.76 -1.61
N ILE A 66 11.86 -21.41 -0.78
CA ILE A 66 11.73 -20.38 0.26
C ILE A 66 11.42 -19.00 -0.30
N LEU A 67 11.78 -18.75 -1.56
CA LEU A 67 11.58 -17.46 -2.22
C LEU A 67 10.22 -17.37 -2.91
N TYR A 68 9.52 -18.49 -3.09
CA TYR A 68 8.24 -18.49 -3.83
C TYR A 68 7.15 -17.68 -3.12
N GLY A 69 7.24 -17.52 -1.79
CA GLY A 69 6.35 -16.65 -1.03
C GLY A 69 6.41 -15.17 -1.46
N LEU A 70 7.50 -14.73 -2.09
CA LEU A 70 7.64 -13.36 -2.62
C LEU A 70 6.68 -13.05 -3.76
N TRP A 71 6.12 -14.07 -4.42
CA TRP A 71 5.12 -13.85 -5.47
C TRP A 71 3.84 -13.21 -4.94
N TYR A 72 3.48 -13.42 -3.66
CA TYR A 72 2.29 -12.80 -3.08
C TYR A 72 2.35 -11.26 -3.12
N PRO A 73 3.35 -10.58 -2.50
CA PRO A 73 3.44 -9.12 -2.58
C PRO A 73 3.69 -8.62 -4.01
N ILE A 74 4.44 -9.35 -4.85
CA ILE A 74 4.67 -8.96 -6.24
C ILE A 74 3.35 -8.87 -7.02
N VAL A 75 2.51 -9.90 -6.94
CA VAL A 75 1.21 -9.92 -7.63
C VAL A 75 0.29 -8.83 -7.09
N VAL A 76 0.24 -8.66 -5.77
CA VAL A 76 -0.56 -7.60 -5.13
C VAL A 76 -0.13 -6.21 -5.62
N TYR A 77 1.18 -5.94 -5.67
CA TYR A 77 1.69 -4.65 -6.16
C TYR A 77 1.45 -4.45 -7.65
N ALA A 78 1.58 -5.49 -8.47
CA ALA A 78 1.28 -5.41 -9.90
C ALA A 78 -0.20 -5.08 -10.15
N VAL A 79 -1.11 -5.71 -9.40
CA VAL A 79 -2.55 -5.39 -9.47
C VAL A 79 -2.81 -3.98 -8.98
N SER A 80 -2.21 -3.57 -7.85
CA SER A 80 -2.33 -2.21 -7.32
C SER A 80 -1.87 -1.18 -8.36
N LEU A 81 -0.73 -1.40 -9.00
CA LEU A 81 -0.20 -0.51 -10.03
C LEU A 81 -1.16 -0.42 -11.23
N ALA A 82 -1.65 -1.56 -11.73
CA ALA A 82 -2.60 -1.57 -12.84
C ALA A 82 -3.89 -0.83 -12.50
N VAL A 83 -4.45 -1.05 -11.30
CA VAL A 83 -5.65 -0.34 -10.83
C VAL A 83 -5.37 1.15 -10.67
N SER A 84 -4.25 1.54 -10.08
CA SER A 84 -3.88 2.95 -9.94
C SER A 84 -3.73 3.64 -11.30
N LEU A 85 -3.08 3.01 -12.27
CA LEU A 85 -2.91 3.59 -13.61
C LEU A 85 -4.24 3.78 -14.36
N LEU A 86 -5.23 2.92 -14.11
CA LEU A 86 -6.52 2.96 -14.81
C LEU A 86 -7.57 3.84 -14.11
N PHE A 87 -7.57 3.88 -12.78
CA PHE A 87 -8.66 4.46 -12.00
C PHE A 87 -8.26 5.66 -11.14
N LEU A 88 -6.97 5.84 -10.84
CA LEU A 88 -6.52 6.96 -10.03
C LEU A 88 -6.56 8.23 -10.89
N LYS A 89 -7.41 9.18 -10.50
CA LYS A 89 -7.51 10.47 -11.18
C LYS A 89 -6.35 11.37 -10.75
N GLU A 90 -5.82 12.12 -11.71
CA GLU A 90 -4.89 13.20 -11.45
C GLU A 90 -5.54 14.21 -10.48
N THR A 91 -4.83 14.55 -9.42
CA THR A 91 -5.30 15.40 -8.32
C THR A 91 -4.58 16.76 -8.31
N PHE A 92 -3.54 16.93 -9.15
CA PHE A 92 -2.83 18.19 -9.31
C PHE A 92 -3.79 19.33 -9.73
N ARG A 93 -3.95 20.32 -8.83
CA ARG A 93 -4.84 21.51 -8.90
C ARG A 93 -6.33 21.30 -8.56
N ASN A 94 -6.74 20.18 -7.98
CA ASN A 94 -8.09 20.09 -7.45
C ASN A 94 -8.26 21.00 -6.22
N ASP A 95 -9.26 21.88 -6.24
CA ASP A 95 -9.58 22.74 -5.10
C ASP A 95 -10.33 21.94 -4.02
N ILE A 96 -9.58 21.54 -2.99
CA ILE A 96 -10.09 20.79 -1.84
C ILE A 96 -11.03 21.60 -0.92
N HIS A 97 -11.14 22.91 -1.12
CA HIS A 97 -11.96 23.84 -0.33
C HIS A 97 -13.19 24.36 -1.08
N ARG A 98 -13.36 24.03 -2.37
CA ARG A 98 -14.50 24.45 -3.17
C ARG A 98 -15.73 23.57 -2.91
N HIS A 99 -16.31 23.69 -1.72
CA HIS A 99 -17.65 23.16 -1.38
C HIS A 99 -18.33 24.02 -0.32
#